data_AF-A0A078GTR1-F1
#
_entry.id   AF-A0A078GTR1-F1
#
_cell.length_a   1.000
_cell.length_b   1.000
_cell.length_c   1.000
_cell.angle_alpha   90.00
_cell.angle_beta   90.00
_cell.angle_gamma   90.00
#
_symmetry.space_group_name_H-M   'P 1'
#
loop_
_entity.id
_entity.type
_entity.pdbx_description
1 polymer ?
#
loop_
_entity_poly.entity_id
_entity_poly.type
_entity_poly.pdbx_seq_one_letter_code
_entity_poly.pdbx_strand_id
1 'polypeptide(L)'
;MLKERIVSEWPKDKKIVPKAASDIKLINAGKILENGKTVARCETPFDDDLPKSVITMHVIVQPSPTKPRPEEIEEEEASQRSFCSCTIM
;
A
#
# COMPACT_ATOMS: atom_id res chain seq x y z
N MET A 1 5.28 6.74 11.68
CA MET A 1 4.15 7.65 11.98
C MET A 1 3.32 8.03 10.75
N LEU A 2 3.87 8.13 9.53
CA LEU A 2 3.07 8.48 8.34
C LEU A 2 1.95 7.47 8.05
N LYS A 3 2.27 6.17 7.99
CA LYS A 3 1.26 5.11 7.75
C LYS A 3 0.17 5.09 8.82
N GLU A 4 0.53 5.31 10.09
CA GLU A 4 -0.44 5.38 11.19
C GLU A 4 -1.44 6.55 11.03
N ARG A 5 -0.96 7.71 10.54
CA ARG A 5 -1.84 8.83 10.23
C ARG A 5 -2.81 8.49 9.09
N ILE A 6 -2.32 7.84 8.04
CA ILE A 6 -3.17 7.40 6.92
C ILE A 6 -4.26 6.44 7.39
N VAL A 7 -3.95 5.51 8.30
CA VAL A 7 -4.97 4.62 8.90
C VAL A 7 -6.00 5.45 9.69
N SER A 8 -5.55 6.41 10.49
CA SER A 8 -6.41 7.21 11.37
C SER A 8 -7.33 8.17 10.61
N GLU A 9 -6.82 8.76 9.53
CA GLU A 9 -7.52 9.74 8.70
C GLU A 9 -8.18 9.08 7.48
N TRP A 10 -8.27 7.74 7.45
CA TRP A 10 -8.80 7.03 6.29
C TRP A 10 -10.26 7.43 6.01
N PRO A 11 -10.60 7.73 4.75
CA PRO A 11 -11.97 8.07 4.37
C PRO A 11 -12.96 6.95 4.71
N LYS A 12 -14.03 7.31 5.43
CA LYS A 12 -15.04 6.35 5.94
C LYS A 12 -15.95 5.77 4.85
N ASP A 13 -15.97 6.38 3.67
CA ASP A 13 -16.79 5.99 2.52
C ASP A 13 -16.14 4.90 1.64
N LYS A 14 -14.95 4.40 1.99
CA LYS A 14 -14.24 3.39 1.19
C LYS A 14 -14.57 1.97 1.62
N LYS A 15 -14.81 1.10 0.62
CA LYS A 15 -15.04 -0.34 0.82
C LYS A 15 -13.82 -1.08 1.38
N ILE A 16 -12.62 -0.63 1.03
CA ILE A 16 -11.36 -1.21 1.50
C ILE A 16 -10.77 -0.25 2.54
N VAL A 17 -10.60 -0.75 3.76
CA VAL A 17 -10.10 0.00 4.91
C VAL A 17 -8.87 -0.71 5.48
N PRO A 18 -7.71 -0.02 5.59
CA PRO A 18 -6.53 -0.60 6.23
C PRO A 18 -6.80 -0.80 7.71
N LYS A 19 -6.45 -1.99 8.26
CA LYS A 19 -6.61 -2.27 9.70
C LYS A 19 -5.38 -1.86 10.49
N ALA A 20 -4.20 -1.98 9.87
CA ALA A 20 -2.93 -1.62 10.46
C ALA A 20 -2.00 -0.96 9.43
N ALA A 21 -0.96 -0.28 9.89
CA ALA A 21 0.07 0.30 9.03
C ALA A 21 0.80 -0.75 8.16
N SER A 22 0.79 -2.03 8.55
CA SER A 22 1.32 -3.14 7.75
C SER A 22 0.53 -3.39 6.47
N ASP A 23 -0.76 -3.05 6.45
CA ASP A 23 -1.62 -3.22 5.28
C ASP A 23 -1.39 -2.11 4.25
N ILE A 24 -0.55 -1.11 4.56
CA ILE A 24 -0.30 0.04 3.71
C ILE A 24 1.07 -0.08 3.04
N LYS A 25 1.09 0.06 1.71
CA LYS A 25 2.29 0.33 0.92
C LYS A 25 2.23 1.76 0.40
N LEU A 26 3.27 2.53 0.68
CA LEU A 26 3.44 3.89 0.16
C LEU A 26 4.37 3.84 -1.03
N ILE A 27 4.02 4.54 -2.11
CA ILE A 27 4.83 4.64 -3.32
C ILE A 27 5.09 6.11 -3.63
N ASN A 28 6.35 6.48 -3.77
CA ASN A 28 6.78 7.79 -4.27
C ASN A 28 7.74 7.61 -5.44
N ALA A 29 7.55 8.35 -6.53
CA ALA A 29 8.40 8.30 -7.73
C ALA A 29 8.75 6.87 -8.20
N GLY A 30 7.76 5.97 -8.20
CA GLY A 30 7.91 4.57 -8.62
C GLY A 30 8.62 3.65 -7.61
N LYS A 31 9.00 4.14 -6.42
CA LYS A 31 9.63 3.35 -5.37
C LYS A 31 8.67 3.11 -4.20
N ILE A 32 8.62 1.87 -3.71
CA ILE A 32 7.93 1.53 -2.47
C ILE A 32 8.74 2.04 -1.28
N LEU A 33 8.10 2.77 -0.38
CA LEU A 33 8.70 3.26 0.86
C LEU A 33 8.69 2.15 1.91
N GLU A 34 9.89 1.74 2.33
CA GLU A 34 10.10 0.81 3.44
C GLU A 34 9.79 1.46 4.79
N ASN A 35 9.28 0.64 5.72
CA ASN A 35 9.04 1.06 7.09
C ASN A 35 10.37 1.40 7.78
N GLY A 36 10.47 2.60 8.37
CA GLY A 36 11.68 3.06 9.08
C GLY A 36 12.49 4.11 8.32
N LYS A 37 12.20 4.35 7.03
CA LYS A 37 12.79 5.47 6.27
C LYS A 37 11.97 6.74 6.48
N THR A 38 12.66 7.87 6.63
CA THR A 38 12.05 9.20 6.69
C THR A 38 11.65 9.68 5.30
N VAL A 39 10.58 10.46 5.20
CA VAL A 39 10.10 11.06 3.93
C VAL A 39 11.18 11.92 3.25
N ALA A 40 12.07 12.55 4.03
CA ALA A 40 13.20 13.32 3.53
C ALA A 40 14.18 12.50 2.66
N ARG A 41 14.26 11.17 2.83
CA ARG A 41 15.07 10.31 1.95
C ARG A 41 14.33 9.87 0.68
N CYS A 42 13.08 10.29 0.53
CA CYS A 42 12.24 10.02 -0.62
C CYS A 42 12.14 11.24 -1.55
N GLU A 43 12.93 12.28 -1.29
CA GLU A 43 13.08 13.45 -2.15
C GLU A 43 13.47 13.00 -3.56
N THR A 44 12.79 13.58 -4.54
CA THR A 44 13.00 13.24 -5.93
C THR A 44 14.09 14.13 -6.51
N PRO A 45 14.87 13.67 -7.51
CA PRO A 45 15.96 14.45 -8.09
C PRO A 45 15.53 15.76 -8.77
N PHE A 46 14.22 16.06 -8.81
CA PHE A 46 13.62 17.18 -9.52
C PHE A 46 13.03 18.23 -8.56
N ASP A 47 13.26 18.12 -7.24
CA ASP A 47 12.67 18.98 -6.21
C ASP A 47 13.42 20.31 -5.96
N ASP A 48 14.56 20.56 -6.63
CA ASP A 48 15.44 21.72 -6.33
C ASP A 48 14.85 23.11 -6.65
N ASP A 49 13.64 23.22 -7.24
CA ASP A 49 13.15 24.50 -7.77
C ASP A 49 11.69 24.89 -7.42
N LEU A 50 11.04 24.24 -6.44
CA LEU A 50 9.67 24.61 -6.06
C LEU A 50 9.49 24.93 -4.57
N PRO A 51 9.22 26.20 -4.21
CA PRO A 51 8.96 26.58 -2.82
C PRO A 51 7.60 25.99 -2.41
N LYS A 52 7.60 25.16 -1.37
CA LYS A 52 6.40 24.46 -0.83
C LYS A 52 5.85 23.34 -1.74
N SER A 53 6.71 22.48 -2.29
CA SER A 53 6.22 21.32 -3.04
C SER A 53 5.42 20.37 -2.12
N VAL A 54 4.14 20.17 -2.44
CA VAL A 54 3.32 19.13 -1.82
C VAL A 54 3.72 17.81 -2.46
N ILE A 55 4.28 16.90 -1.69
CA ILE A 55 4.63 15.57 -2.19
C ILE A 55 3.36 14.72 -2.24
N THR A 56 2.95 14.36 -3.45
CA THR A 56 1.84 13.42 -3.66
C THR A 56 2.36 12.00 -3.76
N MET A 57 1.91 11.13 -2.86
CA MET A 57 2.29 9.71 -2.84
C MET A 57 1.09 8.83 -3.17
N HIS A 58 1.35 7.67 -3.77
CA HIS A 58 0.33 6.64 -3.95
C HIS A 58 0.25 5.76 -2.71
N VAL A 59 -0.98 5.48 -2.27
CA VAL A 59 -1.27 4.58 -1.16
C VAL A 59 -1.96 3.34 -1.69
N ILE A 60 -1.35 2.17 -1.46
CA ILE A 60 -1.97 0.87 -1.74
C ILE A 60 -2.36 0.23 -0.41
N VAL A 61 -3.64 -0.12 -0.29
CA VAL A 61 -4.14 -0.94 0.81
C VAL A 61 -4.13 -2.39 0.37
N GLN A 62 -3.20 -3.16 0.90
CA GLN A 62 -3.10 -4.60 0.72
C GLN A 62 -3.29 -5.26 2.08
N PRO A 63 -4.51 -5.70 2.42
CA PRO A 63 -4.78 -6.44 3.64
C PRO A 63 -3.84 -7.65 3.71
N SER A 64 -3.08 -7.76 4.81
CA SER A 64 -2.30 -8.95 5.06
C SER A 64 -3.23 -10.17 5.17
N PRO A 65 -2.92 -11.31 4.53
CA PRO A 65 -3.69 -12.52 4.74
C PRO A 65 -3.51 -12.93 6.20
N THR A 66 -4.56 -12.76 7.01
CA THR A 66 -4.67 -13.39 8.32
C THR A 66 -4.41 -14.90 8.12
N LYS A 67 -3.39 -15.42 8.82
CA LYS A 67 -2.88 -16.81 8.93
C LYS A 67 -3.66 -17.97 8.28
N PRO A 68 -2.95 -19.03 7.84
CA PRO A 68 -3.48 -20.11 7.00
C PRO A 68 -4.69 -20.77 7.67
N ARG A 69 -5.69 -21.10 6.85
CA ARG A 69 -6.71 -22.08 7.23
C ARG A 69 -5.98 -23.37 7.65
N PRO A 70 -6.44 -24.09 8.70
CA PRO A 70 -5.87 -25.39 9.04
C PRO A 70 -5.92 -26.29 7.81
N GLU A 71 -4.93 -27.16 7.65
CA GLU A 71 -4.90 -28.22 6.64
C GLU A 71 -6.16 -29.09 6.77
N GLU A 72 -7.19 -28.79 5.99
CA GLU A 72 -8.19 -29.76 5.58
C GLU A 72 -8.04 -29.88 4.07
N ILE A 73 -7.33 -30.95 3.67
CA ILE A 73 -7.31 -31.44 2.31
C ILE A 73 -8.72 -31.97 2.05
N GLU A 74 -9.57 -31.19 1.37
CA GLU A 74 -10.63 -31.73 0.52
C GLU A 74 -10.77 -30.86 -0.74
N GLU A 75 -10.97 -31.55 -1.85
CA GLU A 75 -10.80 -31.15 -3.24
C GLU A 75 -11.81 -30.11 -3.74
N GLU A 76 -11.42 -29.43 -4.83
CA GLU A 76 -12.27 -28.71 -5.79
C GLU A 76 -13.33 -27.73 -5.26
N GLU A 77 -12.98 -26.45 -5.23
CA GLU A 77 -13.48 -25.53 -6.27
C GLU A 77 -12.60 -24.27 -6.25
N ALA A 78 -11.93 -24.04 -7.38
CA ALA A 78 -11.15 -22.84 -7.62
C ALA A 78 -12.09 -21.61 -7.67
N SER A 79 -12.47 -21.11 -6.50
CA SER A 79 -13.10 -19.80 -6.37
C SER A 79 -12.12 -18.77 -6.93
N GLN A 80 -12.48 -18.31 -8.12
CA GLN A 80 -11.74 -17.41 -9.00
C GLN A 80 -11.01 -16.31 -8.23
N ARG A 81 -9.74 -16.56 -7.89
CA ARG A 81 -8.81 -15.46 -7.61
C ARG A 81 -8.56 -14.80 -8.95
N SER A 82 -9.26 -13.70 -9.21
CA SER A 82 -9.00 -12.85 -10.38
C SER A 82 -7.58 -12.28 -10.25
N PHE A 83 -6.58 -13.02 -10.74
CA PHE A 83 -5.26 -12.48 -10.92
C PHE A 83 -5.35 -11.47 -12.08
N CYS A 84 -5.35 -10.19 -11.74
CA CYS A 84 -5.19 -9.13 -12.73
C CYS A 84 -3.74 -9.21 -13.24
N SER A 85 -3.55 -9.76 -14.45
CA SER A 85 -2.28 -9.69 -15.16
C SER A 85 -2.13 -8.29 -15.73
N CYS A 86 -1.42 -7.42 -15.01
CA CYS A 86 -0.94 -6.16 -15.59
C CYS A 86 0.34 -6.45 -16.36
N THR A 87 0.33 -6.23 -17.67
CA THR A 87 1.53 -6.25 -18.52
C THR A 87 1.99 -4.81 -18.74
N ILE A 88 3.30 -4.57 -18.62
CA ILE A 88 3.91 -3.31 -19.07
C ILE A 88 4.06 -3.40 -20.58
N MET A 89 3.39 -2.52 -21.33
CA MET A 89 3.53 -2.40 -22.79
C MET A 89 4.80 -1.63 -23.14
#